data_AF-A0A924E8G1-F1
#
_entry.id   AF-A0A924E8G1-F1
#
_cell.length_a   1.000
_cell.length_b   1.000
_cell.length_c   1.000
_cell.angle_alpha   90.00
_cell.angle_beta   90.00
_cell.angle_gamma   90.00
#
_symmetry.space_group_name_H-M   'P 1'
#
loop_
_entity.id
_entity.type
_entity.pdbx_description
1 polymer ?
#
loop_
_entity_poly.entity_id
_entity_poly.type
_entity_poly.pdbx_seq_one_letter_code
_entity_poly.pdbx_strand_id
1 'polypeptide(L)'
;MQTKLKLTVAAALAMVASLAAAQDAVVKIGHVAPMSGSQAHYGKDNENGVRMAIEDLNMQNIIIGGKKIKFEIVAEDDAADPKQGTAAAQKLCDSKVAGVVGHLNSGTTIPASKVYNDCGVPMVTGAATNPNLTKPGYKNVFRIIANDNALGAGLAFYAADALKLKRVAIIDDRTAYGQGVAEVFKKTALSKGMTVVDEQFTTDKATDFMAILTAVKAK
;
A
#
# COMPACT_ATOMS: atom_id res chain seq x y z
N MET A 1 -18.28 56.78 -33.27
CA MET A 1 -17.02 56.03 -33.03
C MET A 1 -16.84 55.58 -31.57
N GLN A 2 -17.20 56.41 -30.58
CA GLN A 2 -17.03 56.10 -29.15
C GLN A 2 -17.89 54.94 -28.61
N THR A 3 -19.09 54.70 -29.14
CA THR A 3 -19.95 53.57 -28.75
C THR A 3 -19.45 52.22 -29.24
N LYS A 4 -18.82 52.16 -30.42
CA LYS A 4 -18.18 50.93 -30.94
C LYS A 4 -16.94 50.53 -30.13
N LEU A 5 -16.19 51.51 -29.62
CA LEU A 5 -15.01 51.29 -28.78
C LEU A 5 -15.35 50.80 -27.37
N LYS A 6 -16.50 51.22 -26.81
CA LYS A 6 -16.98 50.74 -25.51
C LYS A 6 -17.50 49.30 -25.56
N LEU A 7 -18.12 48.86 -26.66
CA LEU A 7 -18.56 47.47 -26.84
C LEU A 7 -17.39 46.49 -27.01
N THR A 8 -16.31 46.87 -27.71
CA THR A 8 -15.14 46.00 -27.89
C THR A 8 -14.34 45.81 -26.59
N VAL A 9 -14.26 46.82 -25.74
CA VAL A 9 -13.58 46.71 -24.43
C VAL A 9 -14.37 45.83 -23.46
N ALA A 10 -15.71 45.91 -23.44
CA ALA A 10 -16.55 45.05 -22.60
C ALA A 10 -16.50 43.57 -23.04
N ALA A 11 -16.45 43.29 -24.35
CA ALA A 11 -16.29 41.94 -24.87
C ALA A 11 -14.91 41.33 -24.57
N ALA A 12 -13.84 42.14 -24.59
CA ALA A 12 -12.50 41.70 -24.21
C ALA A 12 -12.40 41.39 -22.71
N LEU A 13 -13.01 42.19 -21.83
CA LEU A 13 -13.05 41.94 -20.38
C LEU A 13 -13.87 40.70 -20.02
N ALA A 14 -14.97 40.43 -20.74
CA ALA A 14 -15.76 39.21 -20.57
C ALA A 14 -14.98 37.95 -20.99
N MET A 15 -14.18 38.03 -22.06
CA MET A 15 -13.34 36.91 -22.50
C MET A 15 -12.20 36.60 -21.53
N VAL A 16 -11.56 37.63 -20.93
CA VAL A 16 -10.51 37.43 -19.92
C VAL A 16 -11.08 36.85 -18.62
N ALA A 17 -12.31 37.23 -18.23
CA ALA A 17 -13.00 36.64 -17.09
C ALA A 17 -13.37 35.16 -17.30
N SER A 18 -13.68 34.75 -18.54
CA SER A 18 -13.93 33.34 -18.87
C SER A 18 -12.68 32.47 -18.93
N LEU A 19 -11.49 33.03 -19.22
CA LEU A 19 -10.22 32.28 -19.18
C LEU A 19 -9.71 32.04 -17.75
N ALA A 20 -10.07 32.90 -16.79
CA ALA A 20 -9.71 32.72 -15.38
C ALA A 20 -10.56 31.64 -14.66
N ALA A 21 -11.64 31.15 -15.30
CA ALA A 21 -12.65 30.30 -14.67
C ALA A 21 -12.45 28.79 -14.85
N ALA A 22 -11.38 28.31 -15.50
CA ALA A 22 -11.22 26.88 -15.78
C ALA A 22 -9.76 26.40 -15.75
N GLN A 23 -8.99 26.78 -14.73
CA GLN A 23 -7.71 26.10 -14.49
C GLN A 23 -7.97 24.81 -13.71
N ASP A 24 -7.67 23.67 -14.32
CA ASP A 24 -7.81 22.35 -13.70
C ASP A 24 -7.12 22.34 -12.33
N ALA A 25 -7.85 21.91 -11.31
CA ALA A 25 -7.28 21.74 -9.98
C ALA A 25 -6.51 20.41 -9.94
N VAL A 26 -5.20 20.52 -9.76
CA VAL A 26 -4.31 19.35 -9.68
C VAL A 26 -4.43 18.71 -8.30
N VAL A 27 -4.78 17.43 -8.28
CA VAL A 27 -4.84 16.60 -7.08
C VAL A 27 -3.73 15.55 -7.14
N LYS A 28 -2.77 15.65 -6.22
CA LYS A 28 -1.64 14.72 -6.16
C LYS A 28 -2.02 13.46 -5.37
N ILE A 29 -1.77 12.30 -5.94
CA ILE A 29 -1.92 10.99 -5.28
C ILE A 29 -0.53 10.41 -5.06
N GLY A 30 -0.18 10.16 -3.80
CA GLY A 30 1.07 9.51 -3.47
C GLY A 30 1.02 8.01 -3.78
N HIS A 31 2.14 7.46 -4.22
CA HIS A 31 2.34 6.02 -4.32
C HIS A 31 3.69 5.66 -3.72
N VAL A 32 3.74 4.57 -2.96
CA VAL A 32 5.01 4.03 -2.47
C VAL A 32 5.02 2.52 -2.61
N ALA A 33 6.12 1.98 -3.11
CA ALA A 33 6.37 0.56 -3.25
C ALA A 33 7.89 0.31 -3.41
N PRO A 34 8.38 -0.94 -3.32
CA PRO A 34 9.78 -1.25 -3.60
C PRO A 34 10.03 -1.20 -5.10
N MET A 35 10.40 -0.04 -5.63
CA MET A 35 10.70 0.16 -7.06
C MET A 35 12.18 -0.14 -7.39
N SER A 36 12.98 -0.44 -6.38
CA SER A 36 14.35 -0.95 -6.50
C SER A 36 14.57 -2.22 -5.68
N GLY A 37 15.75 -2.84 -5.83
CA GLY A 37 16.11 -4.07 -5.14
C GLY A 37 15.44 -5.33 -5.71
N SER A 38 15.39 -6.39 -4.90
CA SER A 38 14.88 -7.71 -5.33
C SER A 38 13.38 -7.75 -5.59
N GLN A 39 12.63 -6.76 -5.12
CA GLN A 39 11.18 -6.65 -5.26
C GLN A 39 10.77 -5.59 -6.30
N ALA A 40 11.72 -5.03 -7.06
CA ALA A 40 11.49 -3.94 -8.00
C ALA A 40 10.36 -4.20 -9.01
N HIS A 41 10.23 -5.45 -9.49
CA HIS A 41 9.17 -5.84 -10.42
C HIS A 41 7.78 -5.73 -9.79
N TYR A 42 7.61 -6.18 -8.53
CA TYR A 42 6.35 -6.02 -7.82
C TYR A 42 6.01 -4.55 -7.59
N GLY A 43 7.00 -3.73 -7.20
CA GLY A 43 6.77 -2.29 -7.01
C GLY A 43 6.40 -1.60 -8.32
N LYS A 44 7.03 -1.96 -9.43
CA LYS A 44 6.71 -1.40 -10.74
C LYS A 44 5.31 -1.79 -11.21
N ASP A 45 4.91 -3.03 -11.01
CA ASP A 45 3.54 -3.47 -11.31
C ASP A 45 2.50 -2.73 -10.47
N ASN A 46 2.81 -2.48 -9.19
CA ASN A 46 1.95 -1.69 -8.30
C ASN A 46 1.81 -0.23 -8.78
N GLU A 47 2.93 0.40 -9.13
CA GLU A 47 2.94 1.76 -9.66
C GLU A 47 2.15 1.86 -10.97
N ASN A 48 2.34 0.89 -11.88
CA ASN A 48 1.61 0.82 -13.14
C ASN A 48 0.10 0.72 -12.93
N GLY A 49 -0.35 -0.08 -11.95
CA GLY A 49 -1.77 -0.17 -11.59
C GLY A 49 -2.35 1.17 -11.10
N VAL A 50 -1.59 1.91 -10.27
CA VAL A 50 -2.00 3.25 -9.81
C VAL A 50 -2.02 4.25 -10.97
N ARG A 51 -1.03 4.21 -11.87
CA ARG A 51 -0.97 5.07 -13.06
C ARG A 51 -2.17 4.83 -13.98
N MET A 52 -2.47 3.57 -14.28
CA MET A 52 -3.63 3.19 -15.09
C MET A 52 -4.94 3.72 -14.49
N ALA A 53 -5.13 3.56 -13.18
CA ALA A 53 -6.31 4.10 -12.50
C ALA A 53 -6.39 5.64 -12.58
N ILE A 54 -5.26 6.34 -12.46
CA ILE A 54 -5.20 7.81 -12.61
C ILE A 54 -5.51 8.25 -14.05
N GLU A 55 -5.01 7.53 -15.04
CA GLU A 55 -5.31 7.76 -16.45
C GLU A 55 -6.82 7.60 -16.72
N ASP A 56 -7.42 6.52 -16.23
CA ASP A 56 -8.86 6.28 -16.33
C ASP A 56 -9.70 7.38 -15.65
N LEU A 57 -9.29 7.84 -14.46
CA LEU A 57 -9.97 8.93 -13.75
C LEU A 57 -9.85 10.27 -14.50
N ASN A 58 -8.69 10.54 -15.09
CA ASN A 58 -8.48 11.77 -15.86
C ASN A 58 -9.29 11.79 -17.16
N MET A 59 -9.54 10.64 -17.79
CA MET A 59 -10.42 10.53 -18.96
C MET A 59 -11.89 10.84 -18.63
N GLN A 60 -12.32 10.66 -17.39
CA GLN A 60 -13.69 10.92 -16.95
C GLN A 60 -14.01 12.43 -16.78
N ASN A 61 -13.00 13.32 -16.85
CA ASN A 61 -13.18 14.76 -16.67
C ASN A 61 -13.94 15.12 -15.37
N ILE A 62 -13.56 14.49 -14.26
CA ILE A 62 -14.22 14.62 -12.95
C ILE A 62 -14.27 16.09 -12.50
N ILE A 63 -15.43 16.53 -12.01
CA ILE A 63 -15.65 17.88 -11.45
C ILE A 63 -15.93 17.75 -9.95
N ILE A 64 -15.13 18.41 -9.12
CA ILE A 64 -15.31 18.49 -7.67
C ILE A 64 -15.34 19.97 -7.26
N GLY A 65 -16.37 20.38 -6.53
CA GLY A 65 -16.51 21.77 -6.08
C GLY A 65 -16.55 22.78 -7.24
N GLY A 66 -17.10 22.39 -8.39
CA GLY A 66 -17.17 23.23 -9.59
C GLY A 66 -15.87 23.35 -10.38
N LYS A 67 -14.80 22.65 -9.97
CA LYS A 67 -13.51 22.62 -10.68
C LYS A 67 -13.27 21.27 -11.32
N LYS A 68 -12.80 21.28 -12.56
CA LYS A 68 -12.28 20.08 -13.21
C LYS A 68 -11.02 19.63 -12.47
N ILE A 69 -10.93 18.35 -12.18
CA ILE A 69 -9.82 17.75 -11.45
C ILE A 69 -8.88 17.06 -12.42
N LYS A 70 -7.59 17.28 -12.22
CA LYS A 70 -6.52 16.51 -12.86
C LYS A 70 -5.74 15.78 -11.77
N PHE A 71 -5.77 14.45 -11.81
CA PHE A 71 -5.00 13.62 -10.90
C PHE A 71 -3.57 13.46 -11.41
N GLU A 72 -2.60 13.56 -10.50
CA GLU A 72 -1.18 13.34 -10.78
C GLU A 72 -0.58 12.40 -9.74
N ILE A 73 0.22 11.43 -10.18
CA ILE A 73 0.93 10.52 -9.28
C ILE A 73 2.23 11.14 -8.77
N VAL A 74 2.50 10.97 -7.48
CA VAL A 74 3.79 11.25 -6.85
C VAL A 74 4.31 9.93 -6.30
N ALA A 75 5.18 9.26 -7.04
CA ALA A 75 5.72 7.95 -6.68
C ALA A 75 7.05 8.09 -5.93
N GLU A 76 7.20 7.33 -4.84
CA GLU A 76 8.44 7.22 -4.07
C GLU A 76 8.83 5.74 -3.92
N ASP A 77 10.13 5.48 -3.85
CA ASP A 77 10.68 4.14 -3.66
C ASP A 77 10.97 3.89 -2.17
N ASP A 78 10.44 2.81 -1.61
CA ASP A 78 10.80 2.38 -0.25
C ASP A 78 11.87 1.29 -0.20
N ALA A 79 12.29 0.72 -1.33
CA ALA A 79 13.26 -0.37 -1.44
C ALA A 79 12.97 -1.57 -0.50
N ALA A 80 11.72 -1.74 -0.08
CA ALA A 80 11.29 -2.67 0.98
C ALA A 80 11.98 -2.46 2.35
N ASP A 81 12.54 -1.27 2.57
CA ASP A 81 13.22 -0.89 3.80
C ASP A 81 12.32 0.00 4.69
N PRO A 82 12.09 -0.35 5.97
CA PRO A 82 11.22 0.42 6.85
C PRO A 82 11.64 1.88 7.07
N LYS A 83 12.95 2.15 7.10
CA LYS A 83 13.48 3.51 7.31
C LYS A 83 13.27 4.35 6.07
N GLN A 84 13.58 3.82 4.89
CA GLN A 84 13.32 4.49 3.62
C GLN A 84 11.82 4.67 3.38
N GLY A 85 10.99 3.68 3.70
CA GLY A 85 9.53 3.81 3.64
C GLY A 85 8.98 4.92 4.53
N THR A 86 9.50 5.07 5.75
CA THR A 86 9.14 6.20 6.63
C THR A 86 9.56 7.55 6.03
N ALA A 87 10.74 7.63 5.42
CA ALA A 87 11.21 8.85 4.76
C ALA A 87 10.38 9.19 3.50
N ALA A 88 10.02 8.20 2.69
CA ALA A 88 9.11 8.35 1.56
C ALA A 88 7.73 8.86 2.01
N ALA A 89 7.20 8.33 3.11
CA ALA A 89 5.96 8.82 3.70
C ALA A 89 6.04 10.29 4.09
N GLN A 90 7.12 10.71 4.75
CA GLN A 90 7.33 12.11 5.11
C GLN A 90 7.39 13.02 3.88
N LYS A 91 8.12 12.64 2.83
CA LYS A 91 8.17 13.41 1.58
C LYS A 91 6.79 13.59 0.94
N LEU A 92 5.93 12.57 0.99
CA LEU A 92 4.57 12.66 0.46
C LEU A 92 3.68 13.58 1.32
N CYS A 93 3.82 13.57 2.65
CA CYS A 93 3.20 14.55 3.52
C CYS A 93 3.65 15.98 3.16
N ASP A 94 4.96 16.21 3.00
CA ASP A 94 5.53 17.51 2.65
C ASP A 94 5.08 17.97 1.26
N SER A 95 4.89 17.03 0.34
CA SER A 95 4.37 17.26 -1.01
C SER A 95 2.86 17.53 -1.06
N LYS A 96 2.17 17.45 0.09
CA LYS A 96 0.74 17.70 0.26
C LYS A 96 -0.12 16.86 -0.69
N VAL A 97 0.20 15.57 -0.80
CA VAL A 97 -0.65 14.63 -1.53
C VAL A 97 -2.02 14.52 -0.84
N ALA A 98 -3.08 14.35 -1.63
CA ALA A 98 -4.44 14.21 -1.13
C ALA A 98 -4.71 12.85 -0.49
N GLY A 99 -3.90 11.85 -0.82
CA GLY A 99 -3.95 10.52 -0.27
C GLY A 99 -2.82 9.66 -0.83
N VAL A 100 -2.61 8.48 -0.24
CA VAL A 100 -1.57 7.54 -0.65
C VAL A 100 -2.17 6.19 -1.00
N VAL A 101 -1.75 5.63 -2.13
CA VAL A 101 -1.98 4.22 -2.49
C VAL A 101 -0.67 3.47 -2.32
N GLY A 102 -0.56 2.67 -1.26
CA GLY A 102 0.69 2.03 -0.83
C GLY A 102 0.71 1.84 0.69
N HIS A 103 1.79 1.37 1.30
CA HIS A 103 2.94 0.71 0.69
C HIS A 103 2.62 -0.74 0.33
N LEU A 104 3.58 -1.46 -0.25
CA LEU A 104 3.43 -2.89 -0.58
C LEU A 104 3.69 -3.78 0.64
N ASN A 105 4.86 -3.67 1.26
CA ASN A 105 5.29 -4.59 2.32
C ASN A 105 4.74 -4.17 3.69
N SER A 106 4.30 -5.13 4.51
CA SER A 106 3.83 -4.83 5.87
C SER A 106 4.90 -4.11 6.72
N GLY A 107 6.17 -4.47 6.55
CA GLY A 107 7.28 -3.87 7.29
C GLY A 107 7.51 -2.39 6.97
N THR A 108 7.18 -1.92 5.77
CA THR A 108 7.27 -0.51 5.37
C THR A 108 5.96 0.22 5.66
N THR A 109 4.82 -0.43 5.40
CA THR A 109 3.48 0.15 5.58
C THR A 109 3.17 0.49 7.03
N ILE A 110 3.53 -0.37 7.99
CA ILE A 110 3.22 -0.16 9.41
C ILE A 110 3.84 1.16 9.94
N PRO A 111 5.16 1.38 9.85
CA PRO A 111 5.75 2.64 10.31
C PRO A 111 5.30 3.84 9.47
N ALA A 112 5.18 3.71 8.14
CA ALA A 112 4.69 4.78 7.27
C ALA A 112 3.26 5.22 7.64
N SER A 113 2.40 4.30 8.04
CA SER A 113 1.01 4.61 8.42
C SER A 113 0.89 5.57 9.59
N LYS A 114 1.85 5.52 10.53
CA LYS A 114 1.91 6.48 11.62
C LYS A 114 2.23 7.89 11.09
N VAL A 115 3.18 8.01 10.17
CA VAL A 115 3.55 9.30 9.55
C VAL A 115 2.35 9.92 8.84
N TYR A 116 1.64 9.12 8.03
CA TYR A 116 0.45 9.58 7.33
C TYR A 116 -0.69 9.98 8.28
N ASN A 117 -0.92 9.21 9.34
CA ASN A 117 -1.85 9.58 10.41
C ASN A 117 -1.47 10.92 11.07
N ASP A 118 -0.20 11.09 11.43
CA ASP A 118 0.29 12.29 12.12
C ASP A 118 0.20 13.54 11.23
N CYS A 119 0.41 13.40 9.91
CA CYS A 119 0.29 14.50 8.93
C CYS A 119 -1.13 14.64 8.33
N GLY A 120 -2.08 13.80 8.72
CA GLY A 120 -3.48 13.86 8.28
C GLY A 120 -3.75 13.38 6.85
N VAL A 121 -2.80 12.72 6.20
CA VAL A 121 -2.96 12.20 4.83
C VAL A 121 -3.57 10.80 4.89
N PRO A 122 -4.71 10.53 4.23
CA PRO A 122 -5.27 9.18 4.21
C PRO A 122 -4.43 8.24 3.35
N MET A 123 -4.31 6.98 3.77
CA MET A 123 -3.62 5.94 3.00
C MET A 123 -4.50 4.71 2.80
N VAL A 124 -4.33 4.04 1.67
CA VAL A 124 -4.89 2.73 1.39
C VAL A 124 -3.81 1.81 0.81
N THR A 125 -3.63 0.64 1.42
CA THR A 125 -2.75 -0.40 0.87
C THR A 125 -3.56 -1.50 0.19
N GLY A 126 -3.06 -1.95 -0.97
CA GLY A 126 -3.57 -3.12 -1.68
C GLY A 126 -2.93 -4.45 -1.25
N ALA A 127 -1.88 -4.42 -0.42
CA ALA A 127 -1.00 -5.57 -0.25
C ALA A 127 -0.58 -5.87 1.20
N ALA A 128 -0.50 -4.88 2.10
CA ALA A 128 -0.03 -5.14 3.46
C ALA A 128 -1.13 -5.75 4.34
N THR A 129 -0.95 -7.02 4.69
CA THR A 129 -1.94 -7.86 5.38
C THR A 129 -1.69 -7.99 6.89
N ASN A 130 -0.53 -7.56 7.40
CA ASN A 130 -0.24 -7.71 8.83
C ASN A 130 -1.30 -6.99 9.71
N PRO A 131 -1.93 -7.68 10.68
CA PRO A 131 -2.97 -7.11 11.52
C PRO A 131 -2.52 -5.85 12.28
N ASN A 132 -1.23 -5.76 12.63
CA ASN A 132 -0.66 -4.62 13.34
C ASN A 132 -0.81 -3.29 12.59
N LEU A 133 -0.98 -3.30 11.26
CA LEU A 133 -1.22 -2.07 10.49
C LEU A 133 -2.47 -1.31 10.96
N THR A 134 -3.55 -2.01 11.32
CA THR A 134 -4.82 -1.37 11.70
C THR A 134 -5.14 -1.46 13.18
N LYS A 135 -4.33 -2.20 13.97
CA LYS A 135 -4.49 -2.27 15.44
C LYS A 135 -4.44 -0.91 16.15
N PRO A 136 -3.60 0.06 15.74
CA PRO A 136 -3.58 1.39 16.36
C PRO A 136 -4.91 2.16 16.24
N GLY A 137 -5.82 1.77 15.34
CA GLY A 137 -7.12 2.42 15.19
C GLY A 137 -7.08 3.77 14.47
N TYR A 138 -6.03 4.04 13.68
CA TYR A 138 -5.95 5.24 12.84
C TYR A 138 -7.14 5.30 11.88
N LYS A 139 -7.88 6.42 11.92
CA LYS A 139 -9.13 6.60 11.14
C LYS A 139 -8.89 6.80 9.65
N ASN A 140 -7.66 7.06 9.25
CA ASN A 140 -7.26 7.40 7.89
C ASN A 140 -6.37 6.32 7.24
N VAL A 141 -6.24 5.14 7.85
CA VAL A 141 -5.42 4.03 7.35
C VAL A 141 -6.32 2.86 6.96
N PHE A 142 -6.33 2.53 5.67
CA PHE A 142 -7.20 1.52 5.09
C PHE A 142 -6.40 0.42 4.40
N ARG A 143 -7.02 -0.76 4.27
CA ARG A 143 -6.53 -1.84 3.41
C ARG A 143 -7.71 -2.42 2.63
N ILE A 144 -7.48 -2.83 1.39
CA ILE A 144 -8.51 -3.45 0.52
C ILE A 144 -8.36 -4.98 0.41
N ILE A 145 -7.43 -5.55 1.17
CA ILE A 145 -7.16 -6.99 1.25
C ILE A 145 -7.45 -7.52 2.67
N ALA A 146 -7.85 -8.79 2.79
CA ALA A 146 -8.02 -9.44 4.09
C ALA A 146 -6.70 -9.44 4.88
N ASN A 147 -6.78 -9.36 6.21
CA ASN A 147 -5.59 -9.39 7.05
C ASN A 147 -5.12 -10.83 7.38
N ASP A 148 -3.92 -10.94 7.95
CA ASP A 148 -3.34 -12.26 8.25
C ASP A 148 -4.13 -13.05 9.29
N ASN A 149 -4.97 -12.41 10.13
CA ASN A 149 -5.85 -13.16 11.04
C ASN A 149 -6.80 -14.07 10.25
N ALA A 150 -7.28 -13.61 9.09
CA ALA A 150 -8.10 -14.42 8.20
C ALA A 150 -7.23 -15.37 7.35
N LEU A 151 -6.13 -14.88 6.76
CA LEU A 151 -5.29 -15.66 5.86
C LEU A 151 -4.57 -16.80 6.59
N GLY A 152 -3.84 -16.49 7.67
CA GLY A 152 -3.09 -17.47 8.46
C GLY A 152 -4.01 -18.48 9.16
N ALA A 153 -5.17 -18.04 9.65
CA ALA A 153 -6.16 -18.96 10.21
C ALA A 153 -6.78 -19.86 9.13
N GLY A 154 -7.09 -19.30 7.96
CA GLY A 154 -7.59 -20.05 6.80
C GLY A 154 -6.64 -21.16 6.37
N LEU A 155 -5.33 -20.87 6.31
CA LEU A 155 -4.29 -21.87 6.04
C LEU A 155 -4.27 -22.98 7.10
N ALA A 156 -4.36 -22.63 8.39
CA ALA A 156 -4.37 -23.61 9.46
C ALA A 156 -5.65 -24.47 9.47
N PHE A 157 -6.81 -23.88 9.18
CA PHE A 157 -8.06 -24.62 9.01
C PHE A 157 -7.98 -25.58 7.82
N TYR A 158 -7.45 -25.12 6.69
CA TYR A 158 -7.27 -25.98 5.53
C TYR A 158 -6.33 -27.17 5.84
N ALA A 159 -5.20 -26.91 6.50
CA ALA A 159 -4.26 -27.94 6.92
C ALA A 159 -4.90 -28.97 7.87
N ALA A 160 -5.66 -28.53 8.88
CA ALA A 160 -6.28 -29.42 9.86
C ALA A 160 -7.52 -30.15 9.32
N ASP A 161 -8.40 -29.43 8.62
CA ASP A 161 -9.75 -29.91 8.32
C ASP A 161 -9.84 -30.54 6.93
N ALA A 162 -9.15 -30.00 5.93
CA ALA A 162 -9.15 -30.55 4.57
C ALA A 162 -8.02 -31.57 4.39
N LEU A 163 -6.78 -31.20 4.72
CA LEU A 163 -5.62 -32.06 4.56
C LEU A 163 -5.43 -33.08 5.69
N LYS A 164 -6.16 -32.92 6.81
CA LYS A 164 -6.08 -33.78 8.00
C LYS A 164 -4.67 -33.90 8.60
N LEU A 165 -3.84 -32.87 8.41
CA LEU A 165 -2.48 -32.86 8.95
C LEU A 165 -2.51 -32.84 10.48
N LYS A 166 -1.54 -33.53 11.08
CA LYS A 166 -1.35 -33.61 12.54
C LYS A 166 -0.08 -32.95 13.01
N ARG A 167 0.93 -32.86 12.13
CA ARG A 167 2.26 -32.35 12.40
C ARG A 167 2.63 -31.36 11.31
N VAL A 168 3.13 -30.20 11.69
CA VAL A 168 3.54 -29.13 10.77
C VAL A 168 4.86 -28.53 11.24
N ALA A 169 5.72 -28.14 10.30
CA ALA A 169 6.85 -27.25 10.57
C ALA A 169 6.52 -25.87 10.00
N ILE A 170 6.99 -24.82 10.66
CA ILE A 170 6.74 -23.44 10.28
C ILE A 170 8.07 -22.77 9.95
N ILE A 171 8.13 -22.06 8.83
CA ILE A 171 9.32 -21.34 8.37
C ILE A 171 8.90 -19.92 7.96
N ASP A 172 9.55 -18.89 8.52
CA ASP A 172 9.34 -17.50 8.14
C ASP A 172 10.61 -16.80 7.63
N ASP A 173 10.44 -15.71 6.88
CA ASP A 173 11.53 -14.94 6.26
C ASP A 173 12.06 -13.78 7.12
N ARG A 174 11.68 -13.74 8.41
CA ARG A 174 11.98 -12.67 9.38
C ARG A 174 11.48 -11.27 9.00
N THR A 175 10.73 -11.12 7.91
CA THR A 175 10.02 -9.87 7.64
C THR A 175 8.85 -9.72 8.62
N ALA A 176 8.32 -8.50 8.75
CA ALA A 176 7.11 -8.28 9.54
C ALA A 176 5.91 -9.06 8.98
N TYR A 177 5.87 -9.31 7.67
CA TYR A 177 4.82 -10.10 7.04
C TYR A 177 4.97 -11.60 7.37
N GLY A 178 6.12 -12.20 7.07
CA GLY A 178 6.36 -13.63 7.29
C GLY A 178 6.15 -14.04 8.75
N GLN A 179 6.71 -13.27 9.69
CA GLN A 179 6.51 -13.54 11.12
C GLN A 179 5.05 -13.38 11.54
N GLY A 180 4.34 -12.40 10.99
CA GLY A 180 2.93 -12.17 11.29
C GLY A 180 2.03 -13.34 10.88
N VAL A 181 2.20 -13.83 9.65
CA VAL A 181 1.45 -14.98 9.14
C VAL A 181 1.81 -16.25 9.92
N ALA A 182 3.10 -16.49 10.16
CA ALA A 182 3.59 -17.65 10.90
C ALA A 182 2.99 -17.73 12.31
N GLU A 183 2.95 -16.62 13.04
CA GLU A 183 2.38 -16.55 14.39
C GLU A 183 0.86 -16.84 14.38
N VAL A 184 0.11 -16.24 13.44
CA VAL A 184 -1.32 -16.51 13.31
C VAL A 184 -1.58 -17.98 12.97
N PHE A 185 -0.83 -18.52 12.00
CA PHE A 185 -0.94 -19.92 11.59
C PHE A 185 -0.65 -20.83 12.78
N LYS A 186 0.48 -20.63 13.48
CA LYS A 186 0.88 -21.40 14.68
C LYS A 186 -0.22 -21.43 15.72
N LYS A 187 -0.72 -20.26 16.12
CA LYS A 187 -1.78 -20.15 17.13
C LYS A 187 -3.03 -20.92 16.71
N THR A 188 -3.44 -20.79 15.45
CA THR A 188 -4.62 -21.48 14.93
C THR A 188 -4.39 -22.98 14.81
N ALA A 189 -3.21 -23.41 14.35
CA ALA A 189 -2.80 -24.79 14.23
C ALA A 189 -2.87 -25.53 15.57
N LEU A 190 -2.29 -24.94 16.62
CA LEU A 190 -2.34 -25.47 17.98
C LEU A 190 -3.79 -25.57 18.49
N SER A 191 -4.62 -24.57 18.23
CA SER A 191 -6.05 -24.59 18.62
C SER A 191 -6.85 -25.70 17.92
N LYS A 192 -6.40 -26.14 16.75
CA LYS A 192 -6.98 -27.25 15.97
C LYS A 192 -6.38 -28.61 16.33
N GLY A 193 -5.49 -28.67 17.33
CA GLY A 193 -4.88 -29.91 17.79
C GLY A 193 -3.75 -30.42 16.89
N MET A 194 -3.18 -29.59 16.02
CA MET A 194 -1.95 -29.93 15.31
C MET A 194 -0.73 -29.68 16.21
N THR A 195 0.32 -30.46 16.01
CA THR A 195 1.63 -30.28 16.65
C THR A 195 2.56 -29.50 15.73
N VAL A 196 3.15 -28.42 16.23
CA VAL A 196 4.25 -27.74 15.55
C VAL A 196 5.54 -28.45 15.93
N VAL A 197 6.17 -29.14 14.97
CA VAL A 197 7.33 -30.01 15.23
C VAL A 197 8.67 -29.29 15.08
N ASP A 198 8.67 -28.18 14.35
CA ASP A 198 9.81 -27.30 14.22
C ASP A 198 9.37 -25.89 13.85
N GLU A 199 10.15 -24.91 14.29
CA GLU A 199 10.02 -23.52 13.91
C GLU A 199 11.39 -23.04 13.45
N GLN A 200 11.49 -22.72 12.18
CA GLN A 200 12.71 -22.26 11.54
C GLN A 200 12.49 -20.89 10.94
N PHE A 201 13.57 -20.23 10.58
CA PHE A 201 13.49 -18.95 9.93
C PHE A 201 14.67 -18.75 8.99
N THR A 202 14.52 -17.79 8.10
CA THR A 202 15.52 -17.39 7.12
C THR A 202 15.47 -15.88 6.93
N THR A 203 15.92 -15.39 5.79
CA THR A 203 15.76 -13.99 5.37
C THR A 203 15.08 -13.94 4.01
N ASP A 204 14.48 -12.80 3.69
CA ASP A 204 13.87 -12.49 2.38
C ASP A 204 14.88 -12.46 1.22
N LYS A 205 16.18 -12.64 1.51
CA LYS A 205 17.28 -12.66 0.54
C LYS A 205 17.92 -14.03 0.41
N ALA A 206 17.51 -15.00 1.22
CA ALA A 206 18.12 -16.32 1.23
C ALA A 206 17.81 -17.09 -0.06
N THR A 207 18.82 -17.75 -0.60
CA THR A 207 18.70 -18.65 -1.77
C THR A 207 19.01 -20.10 -1.41
N ASP A 208 19.59 -20.35 -0.22
CA ASP A 208 19.88 -21.68 0.31
C ASP A 208 19.04 -21.94 1.56
N PHE A 209 18.37 -23.10 1.58
CA PHE A 209 17.48 -23.56 2.64
C PHE A 209 17.88 -24.95 3.17
N MET A 210 19.03 -25.50 2.74
CA MET A 210 19.40 -26.89 3.04
C MET A 210 19.51 -27.19 4.53
N ALA A 211 20.07 -26.27 5.33
CA ALA A 211 20.17 -26.43 6.78
C ALA A 211 18.78 -26.50 7.44
N ILE A 212 17.86 -25.63 7.02
CA ILE A 212 16.47 -25.59 7.51
C ILE A 212 15.74 -26.89 7.14
N LEU A 213 15.84 -27.32 5.88
CA LEU A 213 15.20 -28.55 5.41
C LEU A 213 15.76 -29.80 6.11
N THR A 214 17.06 -29.80 6.40
CA THR A 214 17.70 -30.89 7.14
C THR A 214 17.21 -30.95 8.59
N ALA A 215 17.08 -29.80 9.26
CA ALA A 215 16.52 -29.72 10.61
C ALA A 215 15.08 -30.22 10.67
N VAL A 216 14.23 -29.81 9.70
CA VAL A 216 12.84 -30.25 9.60
C VAL A 216 12.73 -31.75 9.30
N LYS A 217 13.59 -32.30 8.42
CA LYS A 217 13.61 -33.73 8.09
C LYS A 217 13.90 -34.62 9.32
N ALA A 218 14.58 -34.09 10.33
CA ALA A 218 14.96 -34.83 11.53
C ALA A 218 13.85 -34.91 12.60
N LYS A 219 12.64 -34.39 12.35
CA LYS A 219 11.53 -34.34 13.30
C LYS A 219 10.48 -35.42 13.09
#